data_AF-A0A9X3DUF7-F1
#
_entry.id   AF-A0A9X3DUF7-F1
#
_cell.length_a   1.000
_cell.length_b   1.000
_cell.length_c   1.000
_cell.angle_alpha   90.00
_cell.angle_beta   90.00
_cell.angle_gamma   90.00
#
_symmetry.space_group_name_H-M   'P 1'
#
loop_
_entity.id
_entity.type
_entity.pdbx_description
1 polymer ?
#
loop_
_entity_poly.entity_id
_entity_poly.type
_entity_poly.pdbx_seq_one_letter_code
_entity_poly.pdbx_strand_id
1 'polypeptide(L)'
;MNRIQGFVLSLALSGTAFAENQNIKINQTAFELKSVSNQDDDGYIRNDIELYRKGKKLLTHTLDAASGDCSITQIELGDYAVKDNQLIFYSYWAAADRQGIWTYPYGVRKQTYVVDAQGNVKLIDAVLYVEDVIGDPLSTNPDEEYLQFLHRSPENRQQQRTLNDYIQTMQTQYRGRFVHGQERTLLIKEVKTQLAKQIARETQGWKQEFGRNNARM
;
A
#
# COMPACT_ATOMS: atom_id res chain seq x y z
N MET A 1 -16.31 28.00 41.08
CA MET A 1 -15.83 26.67 40.65
C MET A 1 -15.60 26.70 39.15
N ASN A 2 -14.33 26.78 38.74
CA ASN A 2 -13.91 26.81 37.34
C ASN A 2 -14.04 25.41 36.72
N ARG A 3 -14.71 25.30 35.57
CA ARG A 3 -14.56 24.16 34.66
C ARG A 3 -14.10 24.70 33.31
N ILE A 4 -12.78 24.64 33.10
CA ILE A 4 -12.16 24.84 31.79
C ILE A 4 -12.42 23.55 31.01
N GLN A 5 -13.39 23.58 30.09
CA GLN A 5 -13.54 22.54 29.08
C GLN A 5 -12.48 22.78 28.01
N GLY A 6 -11.41 22.00 28.04
CA GLY A 6 -10.43 21.93 26.97
C GLY A 6 -11.06 21.26 25.75
N PHE A 7 -11.37 22.07 24.73
CA PHE A 7 -11.67 21.59 23.40
C PHE A 7 -10.37 21.05 22.78
N VAL A 8 -10.23 19.73 22.66
CA VAL A 8 -9.19 19.12 21.85
C VAL A 8 -9.63 19.23 20.40
N LEU A 9 -9.08 20.23 19.70
CA LEU A 9 -9.27 20.40 18.27
C LEU A 9 -8.44 19.31 17.56
N SER A 10 -9.08 18.19 17.21
CA SER A 10 -8.48 17.19 16.33
C SER A 10 -8.35 17.79 14.92
N LEU A 11 -7.18 18.36 14.63
CA LEU A 11 -6.80 18.77 13.29
C LEU A 11 -6.67 17.52 12.41
N ALA A 12 -7.73 17.18 11.70
CA ALA A 12 -7.65 16.32 10.53
C ALA A 12 -6.92 17.12 9.43
N LEU A 13 -5.60 16.99 9.37
CA LEU A 13 -4.77 17.50 8.28
C LEU A 13 -5.12 16.73 7.00
N SER A 14 -6.18 17.19 6.34
CA SER A 14 -6.54 16.79 4.99
C SER A 14 -5.92 17.81 4.04
N GLY A 15 -4.65 17.65 3.72
CA GLY A 15 -3.92 18.56 2.85
C GLY A 15 -2.98 17.81 1.93
N THR A 16 -3.47 17.41 0.76
CA THR A 16 -2.63 17.02 -0.38
C THR A 16 -1.94 18.26 -0.93
N ALA A 17 -0.84 18.66 -0.29
CA ALA A 17 0.13 19.59 -0.84
C ALA A 17 1.44 18.81 -0.99
N PHE A 18 1.65 18.26 -2.19
CA PHE A 18 2.92 17.64 -2.58
C PHE A 18 3.95 18.76 -2.73
N ALA A 19 4.60 19.15 -1.62
CA ALA A 19 5.90 19.86 -1.54
C ALA A 19 6.11 20.59 -0.19
N GLU A 20 5.51 20.16 0.91
CA GLU A 20 5.77 20.81 2.21
C GLU A 20 6.40 19.83 3.19
N ASN A 21 7.58 20.19 3.71
CA ASN A 21 8.17 19.48 4.84
C ASN A 21 7.24 19.69 6.04
N GLN A 22 6.68 18.62 6.57
CA GLN A 22 5.74 18.68 7.67
C GLN A 22 6.41 18.24 8.97
N ASN A 23 6.33 19.09 9.99
CA ASN A 23 6.72 18.69 11.33
C ASN A 23 5.54 18.01 12.01
N ILE A 24 5.69 16.73 12.34
CA ILE A 24 4.68 15.96 13.06
C ILE A 24 5.18 15.60 14.46
N LYS A 25 4.25 15.36 15.39
CA LYS A 25 4.58 14.82 16.71
C LYS A 25 3.96 13.45 16.86
N ILE A 26 4.79 12.46 17.20
CA ILE A 26 4.36 11.10 17.53
C ILE A 26 4.90 10.79 18.91
N ASN A 27 4.03 10.42 19.85
CA ASN A 27 4.40 10.19 21.25
C ASN A 27 5.26 11.32 21.85
N GLN A 28 4.82 12.57 21.68
CA GLN A 28 5.51 13.80 22.12
C GLN A 28 6.89 14.06 21.49
N THR A 29 7.39 13.16 20.64
CA THR A 29 8.64 13.34 19.90
C THR A 29 8.35 14.02 18.56
N ALA A 30 9.13 15.05 18.23
CA ALA A 30 9.06 15.72 16.93
C ALA A 30 9.80 14.92 15.84
N PHE A 31 9.14 14.80 14.69
CA PHE A 31 9.69 14.23 13.46
C PHE A 31 9.43 15.20 12.32
N GLU A 32 10.23 15.07 11.27
CA GLU A 32 10.06 15.78 10.02
C GLU A 32 9.66 14.78 8.93
N LEU A 33 8.57 15.04 8.23
CA LEU A 33 8.15 14.31 7.04
C LEU A 33 8.52 15.14 5.81
N LYS A 34 9.28 14.55 4.89
CA LYS A 34 9.67 15.19 3.63
C LYS A 34 9.05 14.46 2.46
N SER A 35 8.40 15.20 1.57
CA SER A 35 7.98 14.66 0.28
C SER A 35 9.17 14.72 -0.68
N VAL A 36 9.49 13.61 -1.34
CA VAL A 36 10.60 13.51 -2.29
C VAL A 36 10.07 12.94 -3.59
N SER A 37 10.38 13.59 -4.71
CA SER A 37 10.14 13.05 -6.05
C SER A 37 11.45 12.49 -6.58
N ASN A 38 11.46 11.20 -6.86
CA ASN A 38 12.54 10.47 -7.48
C ASN A 38 12.11 10.00 -8.88
N GLN A 39 13.09 9.63 -9.70
CA GLN A 39 12.86 8.78 -10.87
C GLN A 39 13.39 7.39 -10.53
N ASP A 40 12.65 6.35 -10.87
CA ASP A 40 13.18 5.00 -10.83
C ASP A 40 14.12 4.72 -12.02
N ASP A 41 14.73 3.54 -12.05
CA ASP A 41 15.72 3.16 -13.05
C ASP A 41 15.16 3.13 -14.48
N ASP A 42 13.84 2.98 -14.61
CA ASP A 42 13.11 2.98 -15.89
C ASP A 42 12.60 4.39 -16.26
N GLY A 43 12.93 5.41 -15.45
CA GLY A 43 12.60 6.81 -15.69
C GLY A 43 11.18 7.21 -15.25
N TYR A 44 10.45 6.32 -14.59
CA TYR A 44 9.13 6.64 -14.05
C TYR A 44 9.24 7.49 -12.79
N ILE A 45 8.31 8.43 -12.66
CA ILE A 45 8.26 9.31 -11.50
C ILE A 45 7.69 8.54 -10.32
N ARG A 46 8.42 8.59 -9.21
CA ARG A 46 8.03 8.06 -7.92
C ARG A 46 8.06 9.15 -6.87
N ASN A 47 6.93 9.35 -6.21
CA ASN A 47 6.78 10.25 -5.08
C ASN A 47 6.79 9.44 -3.79
N ASP A 48 7.71 9.77 -2.90
CA ASP A 48 7.87 9.16 -1.58
C ASP A 48 7.63 10.17 -0.46
N ILE A 49 7.27 9.66 0.72
CA ILE A 49 7.37 10.36 1.99
C ILE A 49 8.50 9.76 2.81
N GLU A 50 9.38 10.61 3.33
CA GLU A 50 10.52 10.22 4.15
C GLU A 50 10.37 10.77 5.57
N LEU A 51 10.50 9.90 6.57
CA LEU A 51 10.47 10.26 7.98
C LEU A 51 11.89 10.50 8.49
N TYR A 52 12.12 11.68 9.06
CA TYR A 52 13.39 12.11 9.63
C TYR A 52 13.27 12.43 11.12
N ARG A 53 14.37 12.20 11.83
CA ARG A 53 14.58 12.67 13.20
C ARG A 53 16.00 13.15 13.39
N LYS A 54 16.17 14.39 13.88
CA LYS A 54 17.48 15.01 14.11
C LYS A 54 18.39 14.91 12.85
N GLY A 55 17.81 15.16 11.68
CA GLY A 55 18.51 15.08 10.39
C GLY A 55 18.79 13.66 9.87
N LYS A 56 18.50 12.59 10.63
CA LYS A 56 18.66 11.21 10.19
C LYS A 56 17.36 10.67 9.58
N LYS A 57 17.44 10.13 8.36
CA LYS A 57 16.34 9.39 7.74
C LYS A 57 16.08 8.08 8.49
N LEU A 58 14.82 7.83 8.82
CA LEU A 58 14.36 6.66 9.57
C LEU A 58 13.56 5.70 8.71
N LEU A 59 12.61 6.23 7.92
CA LEU A 59 11.71 5.45 7.08
C LEU A 59 11.48 6.18 5.75
N THR A 60 11.10 5.41 4.73
CA THR A 60 10.62 5.90 3.44
C THR A 60 9.37 5.08 3.07
N HIS A 61 8.38 5.73 2.46
CA HIS A 61 7.15 5.09 1.99
C HIS A 61 6.68 5.73 0.68
N THR A 62 6.28 4.92 -0.29
CA THR A 62 5.75 5.42 -1.56
C THR A 62 4.40 6.07 -1.34
N LEU A 63 4.22 7.29 -1.84
CA LEU A 63 2.91 7.94 -1.90
C LEU A 63 2.24 7.72 -3.26
N ASP A 64 3.03 7.71 -4.32
CA ASP A 64 2.54 7.59 -5.68
C ASP A 64 3.68 7.13 -6.59
N ALA A 65 3.48 6.06 -7.33
CA ALA A 65 4.35 5.63 -8.41
C ALA A 65 3.47 5.06 -9.53
N ALA A 66 3.82 5.35 -10.77
CA ALA A 66 3.13 4.80 -11.93
C ALA A 66 4.17 4.27 -12.90
N SER A 67 3.95 3.06 -13.41
CA SER A 67 4.80 2.42 -14.41
C SER A 67 3.95 1.73 -15.47
N GLY A 68 4.60 1.19 -16.50
CA GLY A 68 3.95 0.47 -17.59
C GLY A 68 4.16 1.14 -18.95
N ASP A 69 3.57 0.54 -19.98
CA ASP A 69 3.78 0.94 -21.37
C ASP A 69 2.48 1.39 -22.05
N CYS A 70 2.52 1.53 -23.38
CA CYS A 70 1.35 1.92 -24.18
C CYS A 70 0.12 0.98 -24.04
N SER A 71 0.29 -0.19 -23.43
CA SER A 71 -0.70 -1.24 -23.31
C SER A 71 -1.06 -1.62 -21.86
N ILE A 72 -0.22 -1.28 -20.89
CA ILE A 72 -0.38 -1.60 -19.46
C ILE A 72 -0.10 -0.37 -18.61
N THR A 73 -0.95 -0.11 -17.61
CA THR A 73 -0.69 0.88 -16.56
C THR A 73 -0.70 0.22 -15.19
N GLN A 74 0.39 0.40 -14.45
CA GLN A 74 0.54 -0.04 -13.07
C GLN A 74 0.70 1.18 -12.17
N ILE A 75 0.06 1.14 -11.00
CA ILE A 75 0.22 2.18 -9.98
C ILE A 75 0.47 1.55 -8.61
N GLU A 76 1.32 2.22 -7.83
CA GLU A 76 1.42 2.09 -6.37
C GLU A 76 0.95 3.40 -5.75
N LEU A 77 -0.10 3.33 -4.95
CA LEU A 77 -0.59 4.46 -4.17
C LEU A 77 -0.32 4.22 -2.70
N GLY A 78 0.06 5.27 -1.99
CA GLY A 78 0.25 5.20 -0.56
C GLY A 78 -0.18 6.44 0.19
N ASP A 79 -0.40 6.22 1.47
CA ASP A 79 -0.77 7.24 2.43
C ASP A 79 -0.32 6.79 3.82
N TYR A 80 -0.37 7.71 4.78
CA TYR A 80 -0.01 7.43 6.14
C TYR A 80 -1.03 8.00 7.13
N ALA A 81 -1.11 7.39 8.30
CA ALA A 81 -1.86 7.91 9.43
C ALA A 81 -1.00 7.90 10.69
N VAL A 82 -1.15 8.94 11.52
CA VAL A 82 -0.59 8.96 12.87
C VAL A 82 -1.74 8.77 13.85
N LYS A 83 -1.64 7.74 14.69
CA LYS A 83 -2.63 7.44 15.74
C LYS A 83 -1.89 7.19 17.05
N ASP A 84 -2.09 8.06 18.03
CA ASP A 84 -1.39 8.00 19.32
C ASP A 84 0.14 7.97 19.18
N ASN A 85 0.76 6.83 19.50
CA ASN A 85 2.19 6.59 19.36
C ASN A 85 2.54 5.78 18.10
N GLN A 86 1.60 5.62 17.16
CA GLN A 86 1.76 4.81 15.97
C GLN A 86 1.83 5.65 14.71
N LEU A 87 2.71 5.23 13.80
CA LEU A 87 2.74 5.63 12.40
C LEU A 87 2.29 4.43 11.56
N ILE A 88 1.26 4.60 10.76
CA ILE A 88 0.69 3.53 9.94
C ILE A 88 0.87 3.93 8.48
N PHE A 89 1.53 3.08 7.70
CA PHE A 89 1.64 3.21 6.26
C PHE A 89 0.68 2.27 5.55
N TYR A 90 0.00 2.81 4.54
CA TYR A 90 -0.95 2.10 3.69
C TYR A 90 -0.41 2.11 2.26
N SER A 91 -0.40 0.96 1.60
CA SER A 91 -0.08 0.80 0.17
C SER A 91 -1.24 0.13 -0.55
N TYR A 92 -1.50 0.54 -1.78
CA TYR A 92 -2.46 -0.03 -2.70
C TYR A 92 -1.80 -0.20 -4.07
N TRP A 93 -1.90 -1.39 -4.65
CA TRP A 93 -1.37 -1.70 -5.98
C TRP A 93 -2.46 -2.08 -6.95
N ALA A 94 -2.29 -1.61 -8.17
CA ALA A 94 -3.30 -1.70 -9.20
C ALA A 94 -2.62 -1.80 -10.58
N ALA A 95 -3.02 -2.77 -11.42
CA ALA A 95 -2.65 -2.89 -12.83
C ALA A 95 -3.89 -3.13 -13.74
N ALA A 96 -3.87 -2.56 -14.94
CA ALA A 96 -4.73 -2.93 -16.05
C ALA A 96 -4.02 -2.75 -17.36
N ASP A 97 -4.57 -3.48 -18.30
CA ASP A 97 -4.15 -3.49 -19.67
C ASP A 97 -5.35 -3.39 -20.61
N ARG A 98 -5.07 -3.13 -21.87
CA ARG A 98 -6.10 -3.13 -22.92
C ARG A 98 -6.65 -4.52 -23.25
N GLN A 99 -5.99 -5.56 -22.77
CA GLN A 99 -6.35 -6.96 -23.04
C GLN A 99 -7.34 -7.52 -21.99
N GLY A 100 -7.55 -6.81 -20.89
CA GLY A 100 -8.38 -7.23 -19.77
C GLY A 100 -7.77 -8.37 -18.95
N ILE A 101 -6.47 -8.63 -19.08
CA ILE A 101 -5.74 -9.66 -18.33
C ILE A 101 -5.42 -9.13 -16.93
N TRP A 102 -5.00 -7.86 -16.85
CA TRP A 102 -4.76 -7.18 -15.59
C TRP A 102 -6.04 -6.44 -15.15
N THR A 103 -6.54 -6.74 -13.95
CA THR A 103 -7.75 -6.08 -13.41
C THR A 103 -7.52 -5.57 -11.98
N TYR A 104 -7.98 -4.35 -11.71
CA TYR A 104 -7.64 -3.56 -10.53
C TYR A 104 -8.50 -3.85 -9.28
N PRO A 105 -7.96 -3.77 -8.04
CA PRO A 105 -6.58 -3.87 -7.59
C PRO A 105 -6.08 -5.30 -7.56
N TYR A 106 -4.76 -5.43 -7.58
CA TYR A 106 -4.09 -6.68 -7.30
C TYR A 106 -3.38 -6.69 -5.95
N GLY A 107 -3.30 -5.60 -5.18
CA GLY A 107 -2.66 -5.68 -3.87
C GLY A 107 -2.94 -4.55 -2.89
N VAL A 108 -2.75 -4.83 -1.61
CA VAL A 108 -2.82 -3.90 -0.49
C VAL A 108 -1.82 -4.29 0.61
N ARG A 109 -1.25 -3.30 1.30
CA ARG A 109 -0.39 -3.53 2.48
C ARG A 109 -0.65 -2.48 3.55
N LYS A 110 -0.53 -2.91 4.81
CA LYS A 110 -0.50 -2.05 5.98
C LYS A 110 0.73 -2.35 6.83
N GLN A 111 1.50 -1.32 7.16
CA GLN A 111 2.64 -1.43 8.08
C GLN A 111 2.43 -0.50 9.26
N THR A 112 2.50 -1.03 10.47
CA THR A 112 2.31 -0.29 11.72
C THR A 112 3.62 -0.20 12.47
N TYR A 113 4.06 1.03 12.70
CA TYR A 113 5.24 1.35 13.50
C TYR A 113 4.79 1.96 14.82
N VAL A 114 5.48 1.61 15.91
CA VAL A 114 5.34 2.28 17.20
C VAL A 114 6.53 3.19 17.44
N VAL A 115 6.26 4.34 18.05
CA VAL A 115 7.26 5.30 18.52
C VAL A 115 7.32 5.24 20.03
N ASP A 116 8.45 4.80 20.57
CA ASP A 116 8.65 4.76 22.03
C ASP A 116 8.89 6.17 22.62
N ALA A 117 9.01 6.25 23.95
CA ALA A 117 9.21 7.52 24.66
C ALA A 117 10.57 8.17 24.34
N GLN A 118 11.53 7.40 23.85
CA GLN A 118 12.83 7.87 23.41
C GLN A 118 12.81 8.29 21.93
N GLY A 119 11.66 8.17 21.25
CA GLY A 119 11.48 8.51 19.85
C GLY A 119 12.09 7.50 18.88
N ASN A 120 12.31 6.26 19.31
CA ASN A 120 12.72 5.17 18.42
C ASN A 120 11.50 4.63 17.70
N VAL A 121 11.65 4.39 16.40
CA VAL A 121 10.60 3.88 15.53
C VAL A 121 10.83 2.39 15.31
N LYS A 122 9.83 1.56 15.63
CA LYS A 122 9.91 0.10 15.50
C LYS A 122 8.69 -0.44 14.76
N LEU A 123 8.90 -1.24 13.73
CA LEU A 123 7.82 -2.00 13.08
C LEU A 123 7.26 -3.03 14.06
N ILE A 124 5.96 -2.98 14.31
CA ILE A 124 5.27 -3.93 15.21
C ILE A 124 4.32 -4.87 14.48
N ASP A 125 3.81 -4.46 13.33
CA ASP A 125 2.95 -5.27 12.49
C ASP A 125 3.10 -4.89 11.03
N ALA A 126 3.06 -5.87 10.13
CA ALA A 126 3.06 -5.68 8.70
C ALA A 126 2.23 -6.79 8.07
N VAL A 127 1.11 -6.41 7.46
CA VAL A 127 0.18 -7.33 6.81
C VAL A 127 -0.03 -6.92 5.37
N LEU A 128 -0.16 -7.91 4.49
CA LEU A 128 -0.35 -7.68 3.06
C LEU A 128 -1.26 -8.73 2.44
N TYR A 129 -1.93 -8.31 1.37
CA TYR A 129 -2.57 -9.20 0.42
C TYR A 129 -2.16 -8.72 -0.96
N VAL A 130 -1.74 -9.63 -1.82
CA VAL A 130 -1.33 -9.30 -3.17
C VAL A 130 -1.63 -10.49 -4.07
N GLU A 131 -1.93 -10.19 -5.33
CA GLU A 131 -2.23 -11.06 -6.48
C GLU A 131 -1.24 -10.66 -7.59
N ASP A 132 0.04 -10.55 -7.25
CA ASP A 132 1.12 -10.09 -8.14
C ASP A 132 1.91 -11.27 -8.72
N VAL A 133 2.35 -11.10 -9.96
CA VAL A 133 3.11 -12.07 -10.75
C VAL A 133 4.55 -11.60 -10.80
N ILE A 134 5.51 -12.39 -10.30
CA ILE A 134 6.94 -12.05 -10.40
C ILE A 134 7.50 -12.32 -11.83
N GLY A 135 6.64 -12.38 -12.85
CA GLY A 135 7.04 -12.77 -14.21
C GLY A 135 6.18 -12.14 -15.30
N ASP A 136 6.71 -12.16 -16.53
CA ASP A 136 6.04 -11.67 -17.73
C ASP A 136 4.66 -12.34 -17.88
N PRO A 137 3.55 -11.60 -17.74
CA PRO A 137 2.19 -12.12 -17.87
C PRO A 137 1.87 -12.63 -19.29
N LEU A 138 2.68 -12.26 -20.29
CA LEU A 138 2.58 -12.77 -21.66
C LEU A 138 3.30 -14.10 -21.83
N SER A 139 4.18 -14.48 -20.89
CA SER A 139 4.92 -15.75 -20.91
C SER A 139 4.15 -16.89 -20.25
N THR A 140 3.11 -16.60 -19.47
CA THR A 140 2.32 -17.60 -18.74
C THR A 140 0.84 -17.31 -18.78
N ASN A 141 0.10 -18.36 -19.14
CA ASN A 141 -1.35 -18.49 -19.28
C ASN A 141 -2.20 -17.80 -18.16
N PRO A 142 -3.43 -17.35 -18.47
CA PRO A 142 -4.27 -16.42 -17.69
C PRO A 142 -5.00 -17.04 -16.46
N ASP A 143 -4.55 -18.19 -15.97
CA ASP A 143 -5.07 -18.88 -14.78
C ASP A 143 -3.87 -19.37 -13.95
N GLU A 144 -3.11 -18.43 -13.39
CA GLU A 144 -1.93 -18.79 -12.61
C GLU A 144 -2.30 -19.77 -11.50
N GLU A 145 -1.66 -20.94 -11.54
CA GLU A 145 -2.11 -22.12 -10.78
C GLU A 145 -2.20 -21.82 -9.28
N TYR A 146 -1.43 -20.86 -8.76
CA TYR A 146 -1.49 -20.45 -7.37
C TYR A 146 -2.63 -19.45 -7.07
N LEU A 147 -2.98 -18.55 -8.00
CA LEU A 147 -4.03 -17.53 -7.80
C LEU A 147 -5.41 -18.18 -7.62
N GLN A 148 -5.67 -19.29 -8.33
CA GLN A 148 -6.89 -20.07 -8.11
C GLN A 148 -6.97 -20.58 -6.66
N PHE A 149 -5.85 -20.84 -5.99
CA PHE A 149 -5.82 -21.28 -4.59
C PHE A 149 -5.92 -20.15 -3.57
N LEU A 150 -5.86 -18.88 -3.99
CA LEU A 150 -6.22 -17.76 -3.11
C LEU A 150 -7.72 -17.71 -2.82
N HIS A 151 -8.53 -18.27 -3.73
CA HIS A 151 -10.00 -18.24 -3.66
C HIS A 151 -10.63 -19.63 -3.55
N ARG A 152 -9.84 -20.70 -3.71
CA ARG A 152 -10.28 -22.10 -3.56
C ARG A 152 -9.28 -22.86 -2.70
N SER A 153 -9.77 -23.78 -1.87
CA SER A 153 -8.88 -24.62 -1.08
C SER A 153 -8.07 -25.55 -2.00
N PRO A 154 -6.75 -25.70 -1.77
CA PRO A 154 -5.97 -26.71 -2.48
C PRO A 154 -6.48 -28.11 -2.12
N GLU A 155 -6.64 -28.96 -3.13
CA GLU A 155 -7.19 -30.32 -3.00
C GLU A 155 -6.12 -31.37 -2.72
N ASN A 156 -4.85 -31.05 -3.03
CA ASN A 156 -3.73 -31.97 -2.86
C ASN A 156 -2.45 -31.27 -2.38
N ARG A 157 -1.45 -32.08 -1.99
CA ARG A 157 -0.17 -31.59 -1.44
C ARG A 157 0.62 -30.74 -2.42
N GLN A 158 0.52 -30.99 -3.73
CA GLN A 158 1.25 -30.22 -4.73
C GLN A 158 0.67 -28.80 -4.82
N GLN A 159 -0.65 -28.68 -4.89
CA GLN A 159 -1.35 -27.40 -4.88
C GLN A 159 -1.09 -26.60 -3.60
N GLN A 160 -1.05 -27.27 -2.44
CA GLN A 160 -0.70 -26.62 -1.17
C GLN A 160 0.73 -26.07 -1.18
N ARG A 161 1.69 -26.79 -1.79
CA ARG A 161 3.07 -26.29 -1.94
C ARG A 161 3.11 -25.07 -2.84
N THR A 162 2.46 -25.14 -4.00
CA THR A 162 2.35 -24.01 -4.94
C THR A 162 1.80 -22.75 -4.26
N LEU A 163 0.73 -22.87 -3.45
CA LEU A 163 0.19 -21.75 -2.67
C LEU A 163 1.17 -21.25 -1.60
N ASN A 164 1.86 -22.14 -0.88
CA ASN A 164 2.80 -21.75 0.17
C ASN A 164 4.03 -21.04 -0.40
N ASP A 165 4.55 -21.51 -1.53
CA ASP A 165 5.70 -20.91 -2.22
C ASP A 165 5.35 -19.48 -2.67
N TYR A 166 4.14 -19.31 -3.22
CA TYR A 166 3.60 -17.99 -3.55
C TYR A 166 3.55 -17.06 -2.32
N ILE A 167 2.89 -17.52 -1.25
CA ILE A 167 2.77 -16.75 0.01
C ILE A 167 4.15 -16.36 0.53
N GLN A 168 5.08 -17.31 0.61
CA GLN A 168 6.43 -17.04 1.10
C GLN A 168 7.17 -16.01 0.25
N THR A 169 6.97 -16.07 -1.06
CA THR A 169 7.58 -15.13 -2.01
C THR A 169 7.04 -13.72 -1.79
N MET A 170 5.71 -13.56 -1.72
CA MET A 170 5.07 -12.28 -1.44
C MET A 170 5.47 -11.72 -0.07
N GLN A 171 5.52 -12.56 0.96
CA GLN A 171 5.98 -12.15 2.29
C GLN A 171 7.42 -11.65 2.30
N THR A 172 8.30 -12.29 1.51
CA THR A 172 9.72 -11.92 1.41
C THR A 172 9.89 -10.61 0.66
N GLN A 173 9.24 -10.47 -0.50
CA GLN A 173 9.33 -9.28 -1.35
C GLN A 173 8.75 -8.05 -0.64
N TYR A 174 7.54 -8.16 -0.10
CA TYR A 174 6.82 -7.03 0.48
C TYR A 174 7.04 -6.83 1.98
N ARG A 175 7.82 -7.73 2.61
CA ARG A 175 8.24 -7.70 4.03
C ARG A 175 7.06 -7.56 5.00
N GLY A 176 6.06 -8.42 4.84
CA GLY A 176 4.92 -8.52 5.75
C GLY A 176 4.32 -9.92 5.74
N ARG A 177 3.35 -10.17 6.61
CA ARG A 177 2.60 -11.42 6.68
C ARG A 177 1.46 -11.40 5.67
N PHE A 178 1.36 -12.45 4.86
CA PHE A 178 0.26 -12.59 3.92
C PHE A 178 -1.03 -12.90 4.68
N VAL A 179 -2.12 -12.21 4.35
CA VAL A 179 -3.43 -12.41 4.99
C VAL A 179 -4.43 -13.02 4.02
N HIS A 180 -5.32 -13.86 4.55
CA HIS A 180 -6.36 -14.55 3.78
C HIS A 180 -7.71 -14.51 4.50
N GLY A 181 -8.78 -14.95 3.83
CA GLY A 181 -10.12 -15.00 4.41
C GLY A 181 -10.62 -13.66 4.94
N GLN A 182 -11.15 -13.65 6.16
CA GLN A 182 -11.72 -12.44 6.77
C GLN A 182 -10.68 -11.34 6.99
N GLU A 183 -9.43 -11.69 7.33
CA GLU A 183 -8.37 -10.71 7.55
C GLU A 183 -8.01 -9.96 6.26
N ARG A 184 -7.96 -10.67 5.13
CA ARG A 184 -7.86 -10.06 3.79
C ARG A 184 -8.97 -9.05 3.54
N THR A 185 -10.23 -9.44 3.77
CA THR A 185 -11.38 -8.56 3.53
C THR A 185 -11.30 -7.28 4.37
N LEU A 186 -10.90 -7.40 5.64
CA LEU A 186 -10.72 -6.26 6.53
C LEU A 186 -9.57 -5.36 6.08
N LEU A 187 -8.42 -5.93 5.70
CA LEU A 187 -7.27 -5.19 5.21
C LEU A 187 -7.61 -4.40 3.94
N ILE A 188 -8.21 -5.06 2.95
CA ILE A 188 -8.62 -4.41 1.69
C ILE A 188 -9.57 -3.26 1.96
N LYS A 189 -10.59 -3.47 2.82
CA LYS A 189 -11.54 -2.43 3.18
C LYS A 189 -10.86 -1.23 3.85
N GLU A 190 -9.98 -1.49 4.82
CA GLU A 190 -9.26 -0.43 5.56
C GLU A 190 -8.40 0.41 4.60
N VAL A 191 -7.57 -0.25 3.80
CA VAL A 191 -6.65 0.40 2.85
C VAL A 191 -7.42 1.20 1.79
N LYS A 192 -8.46 0.61 1.18
CA LYS A 192 -9.28 1.32 0.18
C LYS A 192 -10.03 2.50 0.77
N THR A 193 -10.42 2.42 2.03
CA THR A 193 -11.08 3.55 2.72
C THR A 193 -10.09 4.69 2.95
N GLN A 194 -8.88 4.37 3.42
CA GLN A 194 -7.82 5.36 3.64
C GLN A 194 -7.43 6.06 2.32
N LEU A 195 -7.26 5.28 1.25
CA LEU A 195 -6.79 5.75 -0.06
C LEU A 195 -7.90 6.13 -1.04
N ALA A 196 -9.14 6.26 -0.58
CA ALA A 196 -10.30 6.38 -1.47
C ALA A 196 -10.19 7.55 -2.48
N LYS A 197 -9.63 8.68 -2.05
CA LYS A 197 -9.46 9.87 -2.91
C LYS A 197 -8.38 9.66 -3.96
N GLN A 198 -7.23 9.12 -3.56
CA GLN A 198 -6.09 8.82 -4.43
C GLN A 198 -6.51 7.78 -5.47
N ILE A 199 -7.14 6.68 -5.04
CA ILE A 199 -7.67 5.65 -5.93
C ILE A 199 -8.65 6.28 -6.92
N ALA A 200 -9.64 7.08 -6.47
CA ALA A 200 -10.61 7.68 -7.38
C ALA A 200 -9.97 8.62 -8.42
N ARG A 201 -8.91 9.35 -8.03
CA ARG A 201 -8.18 10.27 -8.91
C ARG A 201 -7.33 9.51 -9.94
N GLU A 202 -6.48 8.60 -9.49
CA GLU A 202 -5.52 7.92 -10.38
C GLU A 202 -6.19 6.88 -11.29
N THR A 203 -7.34 6.34 -10.86
CA THR A 203 -8.11 5.39 -11.66
C THR A 203 -9.20 6.05 -12.51
N GLN A 204 -9.24 7.40 -12.55
CA GLN A 204 -10.19 8.14 -13.35
C GLN A 204 -9.97 7.86 -14.84
N GLY A 205 -11.00 7.37 -15.54
CA GLY A 205 -10.91 7.08 -16.98
C GLY A 205 -10.50 5.64 -17.31
N TRP A 206 -10.01 4.87 -16.34
CA TRP A 206 -9.57 3.48 -16.58
C TRP A 206 -10.67 2.58 -17.11
N LYS A 207 -11.93 2.82 -16.71
CA LYS A 207 -13.06 2.06 -17.24
C LYS A 207 -13.28 2.32 -18.75
N GLN A 208 -13.01 3.55 -19.19
CA GLN A 208 -13.14 3.96 -20.59
C GLN A 208 -11.95 3.46 -21.41
N GLU A 209 -10.76 3.46 -20.83
CA GLU A 209 -9.52 3.11 -21.51
C GLU A 209 -9.27 1.59 -21.59
N PHE A 210 -9.55 0.87 -20.50
CA PHE A 210 -9.25 -0.56 -20.34
C PHE A 210 -10.50 -1.44 -20.27
N GLY A 211 -11.70 -0.85 -20.27
CA GLY A 211 -12.97 -1.57 -20.20
C GLY A 211 -13.46 -1.84 -18.77
N ARG A 212 -14.44 -2.73 -18.62
CA ARG A 212 -15.03 -3.03 -17.30
C ARG A 212 -14.06 -3.87 -16.48
N ASN A 213 -13.92 -3.47 -15.22
CA ASN A 213 -13.22 -4.25 -14.21
C ASN A 213 -13.93 -5.59 -13.96
N ASN A 214 -13.30 -6.70 -14.32
CA ASN A 214 -13.78 -8.06 -14.05
C ASN A 214 -13.10 -8.67 -12.81
N ALA A 215 -12.30 -7.90 -12.06
CA ALA A 215 -11.60 -8.35 -10.87
C ALA A 215 -12.60 -8.91 -9.85
N ARG A 216 -12.34 -10.13 -9.40
CA ARG A 216 -13.08 -10.79 -8.32
C ARG A 216 -12.47 -10.38 -6.98
N MET A 217 -12.88 -9.22 -6.46
CA MET A 217 -12.59 -8.84 -5.06
C MET A 217 -13.67 -9.32 -4.10
#